data_AF-A0A1X2IUE3-F1
#
_entry.id   AF-A0A1X2IUE3-F1
#
_cell.length_a   1.000
_cell.length_b   1.000
_cell.length_c   1.000
_cell.angle_alpha   90.00
_cell.angle_beta   90.00
_cell.angle_gamma   90.00
#
_symmetry.space_group_name_H-M   'P 1'
#
loop_
_entity.id
_entity.type
_entity.pdbx_description
1 polymer ?
#
loop_
_entity_poly.entity_id
_entity_poly.type
_entity_poly.pdbx_seq_one_letter_code
_entity_poly.pdbx_strand_id
1 'polypeptide(L)'
;MTSENWWKELVYATFLEAGVQKQELDRKFPSLFYSLYTRFRTKKGYSLFPDVTSTLEELKKRGFIMGVISNSDERLLNVMVSLKLDKYFDFILPSCLAGHEKPASDIFQKALHLAGQNIDSSEALHVGDDVEK
;
A
#
# COMPACT_ATOMS: atom_id res chain seq x y z
N MET A 1 15.39 -0.34 10.49
CA MET A 1 14.74 0.99 10.43
C MET A 1 13.25 0.76 10.19
N THR A 2 12.35 1.49 10.86
CA THR A 2 10.89 1.40 10.59
C THR A 2 10.55 2.19 9.33
N SER A 3 9.42 1.88 8.67
CA SER A 3 8.95 2.65 7.51
C SER A 3 8.68 4.12 7.89
N GLU A 4 8.14 4.37 9.09
CA GLU A 4 7.93 5.74 9.60
C GLU A 4 9.24 6.53 9.65
N ASN A 5 10.32 5.94 10.18
CA ASN A 5 11.61 6.62 10.27
C ASN A 5 12.20 6.86 8.88
N TRP A 6 12.08 5.89 7.96
CA TRP A 6 12.52 6.06 6.59
C TRP A 6 11.79 7.22 5.89
N TRP A 7 10.47 7.28 6.01
CA TRP A 7 9.67 8.39 5.48
C TRP A 7 10.00 9.72 6.15
N LYS A 8 10.31 9.71 7.44
CA LYS A 8 10.71 10.91 8.17
C LYS A 8 12.02 11.48 7.64
N GLU A 9 13.01 10.62 7.40
CA GLU A 9 14.28 11.02 6.80
C GLU A 9 14.08 11.54 5.37
N LEU A 10 13.32 10.82 4.54
CA LEU A 10 13.04 11.23 3.17
C LEU A 10 12.35 12.60 3.13
N VAL A 11 11.25 12.78 3.86
CA VAL A 11 10.47 14.03 3.83
C VAL A 11 11.32 15.21 4.35
N TYR A 12 12.14 14.99 5.38
CA TYR A 12 13.04 16.02 5.88
C TYR A 12 14.06 16.43 4.81
N ALA A 13 14.71 15.46 4.16
CA ALA A 13 15.64 15.71 3.06
C ALA A 13 14.97 16.45 1.89
N THR A 14 13.76 16.05 1.50
CA THR A 14 12.99 16.72 0.45
C THR A 14 12.75 18.20 0.77
N PHE A 15 12.42 18.56 2.01
CA PHE A 15 12.26 19.97 2.38
C PHE A 15 13.56 20.76 2.28
N LEU A 16 14.68 20.17 2.70
CA LEU A 16 16.00 20.81 2.58
C LEU A 16 16.40 21.01 1.11
N GLU A 17 16.21 19.99 0.27
CA GLU A 17 16.50 20.04 -1.17
C GLU A 17 15.59 21.03 -1.91
N ALA A 18 14.36 21.22 -1.44
CA ALA A 18 13.45 22.25 -1.94
C ALA A 18 13.82 23.68 -1.49
N GLY A 19 14.88 23.85 -0.68
CA GLY A 19 15.40 25.15 -0.25
C GLY A 19 14.84 25.68 1.07
N VAL A 20 14.15 24.86 1.87
CA VAL A 20 13.70 25.28 3.21
C VAL A 20 14.89 25.36 4.15
N GLN A 21 15.02 26.49 4.87
CA GLN A 21 16.11 26.68 5.82
C GLN A 21 16.01 25.69 6.98
N LYS A 22 17.12 25.03 7.31
CA LYS A 22 17.19 24.01 8.36
C LYS A 22 16.65 24.51 9.70
N GLN A 23 17.00 25.74 10.10
CA GLN A 23 16.57 26.32 11.38
C GLN A 23 15.05 26.49 11.47
N GLU A 24 14.39 26.80 10.34
CA GLU A 24 12.93 26.90 10.29
C GLU A 24 12.28 25.51 10.23
N LEU A 25 12.87 24.60 9.45
CA LEU A 25 12.39 23.23 9.30
C LEU A 25 12.42 22.49 10.63
N ASP A 26 13.54 22.50 11.35
CA ASP A 26 13.71 21.79 12.64
C ASP A 26 12.58 22.09 13.64
N ARG A 27 12.12 23.35 13.67
CA ARG A 27 11.04 23.80 14.57
C ARG A 27 9.67 23.27 14.18
N LYS A 28 9.37 23.20 12.87
CA LYS A 28 8.03 22.86 12.35
C LYS A 28 7.91 21.40 11.92
N PHE A 29 9.04 20.75 11.67
CA PHE A 29 9.09 19.46 11.01
C PHE A 29 8.29 18.36 11.71
N PRO A 30 8.34 18.20 13.05
CA PRO A 30 7.55 17.15 13.70
C PRO A 30 6.05 17.25 13.38
N SER A 31 5.47 18.46 13.49
CA SER A 31 4.05 18.69 13.17
C SER A 31 3.74 18.48 11.69
N LEU A 32 4.60 18.97 10.80
CA LEU A 32 4.45 18.81 9.35
C LEU A 32 4.52 17.34 8.95
N PHE A 33 5.53 16.62 9.43
CA PHE A 33 5.71 15.20 9.18
C PHE A 33 4.49 14.40 9.66
N TYR A 34 4.07 14.57 10.93
CA TYR A 34 2.91 13.82 11.45
C TYR A 34 1.62 14.15 10.70
N SER A 35 1.44 15.40 10.24
CA SER A 35 0.29 15.78 9.42
C SER A 35 0.31 15.07 8.05
N LEU A 36 1.46 15.06 7.37
CA LEU A 36 1.63 14.37 6.09
C LEU A 36 1.49 12.86 6.24
N TYR A 37 2.20 12.27 7.21
CA TYR A 37 2.18 10.84 7.49
C TYR A 37 0.77 10.35 7.82
N THR A 38 0.02 11.09 8.66
CA THR A 38 -1.38 10.80 8.97
C THR A 38 -2.29 10.93 7.75
N ARG A 39 -2.09 11.95 6.91
CA ARG A 39 -2.88 12.11 5.67
C ARG A 39 -2.76 10.87 4.77
N PHE A 40 -1.54 10.39 4.54
CA PHE A 40 -1.27 9.22 3.69
C PHE A 40 -1.59 7.86 4.34
N ARG A 41 -2.03 7.84 5.61
CA ARG A 41 -2.62 6.66 6.27
C ARG A 41 -4.12 6.55 6.10
N THR A 42 -4.78 7.53 5.48
CA THR A 42 -6.24 7.61 5.41
C THR A 42 -6.71 7.99 4.02
N LYS A 43 -8.02 7.84 3.77
CA LYS A 43 -8.72 8.30 2.58
C LYS A 43 -8.45 9.77 2.21
N LYS A 44 -7.95 10.61 3.12
CA LYS A 44 -7.59 12.00 2.82
C LYS A 44 -6.48 12.10 1.77
N GLY A 45 -5.60 11.10 1.68
CA GLY A 45 -4.51 11.06 0.71
C GLY A 45 -4.89 10.47 -0.65
N TYR A 46 -6.11 9.94 -0.81
CA TYR A 46 -6.47 9.09 -1.94
C TYR A 46 -7.86 9.43 -2.49
N SER A 47 -8.12 9.00 -3.72
CA SER A 47 -9.44 9.04 -4.34
C SER A 47 -9.63 7.76 -5.14
N LEU A 48 -10.82 7.18 -5.06
CA LEU A 48 -11.14 5.98 -5.82
C LEU A 48 -11.49 6.36 -7.25
N PHE A 49 -11.08 5.55 -8.21
CA PHE A 49 -11.66 5.64 -9.55
C PHE A 49 -13.15 5.28 -9.48
N PRO A 50 -14.00 5.87 -10.35
CA PRO A 50 -15.44 5.70 -10.28
C PRO A 50 -15.93 4.24 -10.35
N ASP A 51 -15.15 3.36 -10.97
CA ASP A 51 -15.47 1.97 -11.25
C ASP A 51 -14.97 0.96 -10.20
N VAL A 52 -14.09 1.38 -9.26
CA VAL A 52 -13.44 0.48 -8.29
C VAL A 52 -14.45 -0.34 -7.49
N THR A 53 -15.44 0.34 -6.91
CA THR A 53 -16.40 -0.32 -6.01
C THR A 53 -17.30 -1.31 -6.76
N SER A 54 -17.82 -0.93 -7.92
CA SER A 54 -18.67 -1.82 -8.74
C SER A 54 -17.90 -3.04 -9.25
N THR A 55 -16.64 -2.85 -9.65
CA THR A 55 -15.79 -3.95 -10.13
C THR A 55 -15.49 -4.95 -9.02
N LEU A 56 -15.07 -4.49 -7.84
CA LEU A 56 -14.78 -5.37 -6.71
C LEU A 56 -16.04 -6.10 -6.21
N GLU A 57 -17.20 -5.44 -6.22
CA GLU A 57 -18.48 -6.08 -5.88
C GLU A 57 -18.85 -7.20 -6.85
N GLU A 58 -18.67 -6.96 -8.15
CA GLU A 58 -18.96 -7.96 -9.18
C GLU A 58 -18.02 -9.16 -9.08
N LEU A 59 -16.72 -8.94 -8.89
CA LEU A 59 -15.74 -10.01 -8.69
C LEU A 59 -16.08 -10.85 -7.45
N LYS A 60 -16.44 -10.20 -6.34
CA LYS A 60 -16.87 -10.91 -5.13
C LYS A 60 -18.14 -11.72 -5.33
N LYS A 61 -19.13 -11.17 -6.05
CA LYS A 61 -20.37 -11.90 -6.41
C LYS A 61 -20.10 -13.15 -7.25
N ARG A 62 -19.08 -13.11 -8.12
CA ARG A 62 -18.64 -14.26 -8.92
C ARG A 62 -17.85 -15.30 -8.12
N GLY A 63 -17.55 -15.04 -6.85
CA GLY A 63 -16.85 -15.97 -5.98
C GLY A 63 -15.33 -15.97 -6.14
N PHE A 64 -14.73 -14.93 -6.73
CA PHE A 64 -13.28 -14.82 -6.78
C PHE A 64 -12.71 -14.55 -5.39
N ILE A 65 -11.61 -15.26 -5.07
CA ILE A 65 -10.73 -14.92 -3.96
C ILE A 65 -9.89 -13.72 -4.41
N MET A 66 -9.87 -12.66 -3.62
CA MET A 66 -9.21 -11.41 -3.98
C MET A 66 -8.19 -11.02 -2.93
N GLY A 67 -6.97 -10.73 -3.37
CA GLY A 67 -5.91 -10.21 -2.52
C GLY A 67 -5.29 -8.94 -3.09
N VAL A 68 -4.68 -8.13 -2.21
CA VAL A 68 -3.85 -6.99 -2.62
C VAL A 68 -2.38 -7.35 -2.43
N ILE A 69 -1.57 -7.12 -3.46
CA ILE A 69 -0.11 -7.23 -3.42
C ILE A 69 0.48 -5.88 -3.85
N SER A 70 1.26 -5.22 -2.98
CA SER A 70 1.75 -3.87 -3.24
C SER A 70 3.14 -3.63 -2.68
N ASN A 71 3.99 -2.95 -3.46
CA ASN A 71 5.27 -2.43 -2.98
C ASN A 71 5.00 -1.20 -2.12
N SER A 72 4.74 -1.43 -0.85
CA SER A 72 4.27 -0.42 0.10
C SER A 72 4.68 -0.81 1.52
N ASP A 73 4.60 0.17 2.40
CA ASP A 73 4.69 -0.03 3.84
C ASP A 73 3.33 -0.39 4.47
N GLU A 74 3.32 -0.58 5.79
CA GLU A 74 2.19 -1.05 6.59
C GLU A 74 1.02 -0.07 6.62
N ARG A 75 1.22 1.18 6.21
CA ARG A 75 0.14 2.18 6.15
C ARG A 75 -0.96 1.77 5.19
N LEU A 76 -0.64 0.95 4.18
CA LEU A 76 -1.62 0.43 3.21
C LEU A 76 -2.83 -0.20 3.91
N LEU A 77 -2.63 -0.93 5.01
CA LEU A 77 -3.72 -1.55 5.76
C LEU A 77 -4.73 -0.50 6.27
N ASN A 78 -4.22 0.61 6.82
CA ASN A 78 -5.07 1.72 7.29
C ASN A 78 -5.77 2.43 6.12
N VAL A 79 -5.08 2.57 4.98
CA VAL A 79 -5.65 3.17 3.77
C VAL A 79 -6.84 2.36 3.29
N MET A 80 -6.68 1.04 3.15
CA MET A 80 -7.74 0.12 2.71
C MET A 80 -8.98 0.18 3.61
N VAL A 81 -8.80 0.14 4.93
CA VAL A 81 -9.89 0.27 5.90
C VAL A 81 -10.56 1.65 5.80
N SER A 82 -9.78 2.72 5.73
CA SER A 82 -10.33 4.08 5.68
C SER A 82 -11.13 4.37 4.40
N LEU A 83 -10.79 3.67 3.30
CA LEU A 83 -11.52 3.70 2.03
C LEU A 83 -12.67 2.69 1.98
N LYS A 84 -12.84 1.86 3.01
CA LYS A 84 -13.81 0.76 3.08
C LYS A 84 -13.62 -0.28 1.97
N LEU A 85 -12.38 -0.48 1.52
CA LEU A 85 -12.04 -1.47 0.50
C LEU A 85 -11.60 -2.81 1.09
N ASP A 86 -11.12 -2.81 2.33
CA ASP A 86 -10.69 -3.99 3.08
C ASP A 86 -11.71 -5.13 3.03
N LYS A 87 -13.00 -4.80 3.15
CA LYS A 87 -14.11 -5.78 3.10
C LYS A 87 -14.20 -6.59 1.80
N TYR A 88 -13.55 -6.16 0.71
CA TYR A 88 -13.58 -6.89 -0.57
C TYR A 88 -12.48 -7.95 -0.66
N PHE A 89 -11.37 -7.77 0.04
CA PHE A 89 -10.19 -8.61 -0.10
C PHE A 89 -10.05 -9.60 1.07
N ASP A 90 -9.64 -10.81 0.76
CA ASP A 90 -9.36 -11.88 1.71
C ASP A 90 -8.02 -11.65 2.43
N PHE A 91 -7.08 -10.97 1.77
CA PHE A 91 -5.82 -10.54 2.36
C PHE A 91 -5.26 -9.27 1.70
N ILE A 92 -4.42 -8.55 2.45
CA ILE A 92 -3.68 -7.38 1.98
C ILE A 92 -2.21 -7.57 2.35
N LEU A 93 -1.33 -7.65 1.35
CA LEU A 93 0.09 -7.98 1.49
C LEU A 93 0.98 -6.84 0.96
N PRO A 94 1.32 -5.85 1.79
CA PRO A 94 2.39 -4.89 1.48
C PRO A 94 3.76 -5.57 1.54
N SER A 95 4.70 -5.13 0.69
CA SER A 95 6.05 -5.70 0.57
C SER A 95 6.83 -5.70 1.90
N CYS A 96 6.62 -4.70 2.76
CA CYS A 96 7.25 -4.66 4.08
C CYS A 96 6.84 -5.85 4.98
N LEU A 97 5.60 -6.35 4.83
CA LEU A 97 5.11 -7.53 5.54
C LEU A 97 5.42 -8.82 4.78
N ALA A 98 5.60 -8.74 3.46
CA ALA A 98 6.05 -9.87 2.67
C ALA A 98 7.52 -10.23 2.94
N GLY A 99 8.37 -9.21 3.16
CA GLY A 99 9.83 -9.32 3.23
C GLY A 99 10.51 -9.18 1.87
N HIS A 100 9.72 -9.17 0.79
CA HIS A 100 10.16 -9.05 -0.59
C HIS A 100 9.22 -8.10 -1.33
N GLU A 101 9.72 -7.41 -2.33
CA GLU A 101 8.92 -6.56 -3.20
C GLU A 101 8.78 -7.17 -4.59
N LYS A 102 7.71 -6.81 -5.29
CA LYS A 102 7.56 -7.15 -6.71
C LYS A 102 8.71 -6.51 -7.50
N PRO A 103 9.32 -7.22 -8.46
CA PRO A 103 8.85 -8.47 -9.08
C PRO A 103 9.40 -9.78 -8.48
N ALA A 104 9.97 -9.78 -7.27
CA ALA A 104 10.49 -11.02 -6.69
C ALA A 104 9.38 -12.07 -6.55
N SER A 105 9.65 -13.33 -6.94
CA SER A 105 8.65 -14.41 -6.92
C SER A 105 8.08 -14.68 -5.53
N ASP A 106 8.86 -14.45 -4.48
CA ASP A 106 8.53 -14.74 -3.08
C ASP A 106 7.25 -14.03 -2.60
N ILE A 107 7.02 -12.79 -3.03
CA ILE A 107 5.79 -12.07 -2.64
C ILE A 107 4.54 -12.71 -3.25
N PHE A 108 4.64 -13.21 -4.48
CA PHE A 108 3.53 -13.89 -5.16
C PHE A 108 3.28 -15.29 -4.57
N GLN A 109 4.33 -16.04 -4.24
CA GLN A 109 4.20 -17.33 -3.56
C GLN A 109 3.54 -17.16 -2.19
N LYS A 110 3.92 -16.12 -1.43
CA LYS A 110 3.28 -15.79 -0.16
C LYS A 110 1.81 -15.39 -0.34
N ALA A 111 1.49 -14.64 -1.40
CA ALA A 111 0.10 -14.29 -1.72
C ALA A 111 -0.74 -15.52 -2.09
N LEU A 112 -0.21 -16.46 -2.88
CA LEU A 112 -0.89 -17.73 -3.19
C LEU A 112 -1.17 -18.53 -1.92
N HIS A 113 -0.19 -18.63 -1.01
CA HIS A 113 -0.38 -19.30 0.27
C HIS A 113 -1.48 -18.66 1.13
N LEU A 114 -1.57 -17.32 1.15
CA LEU A 114 -2.62 -16.59 1.86
C LEU A 114 -4.00 -16.75 1.19
N ALA A 115 -4.04 -16.88 -0.13
CA ALA A 115 -5.27 -17.11 -0.89
C ALA A 115 -5.86 -18.50 -0.63
N GLY A 116 -5.01 -19.49 -0.32
CA GLY A 116 -5.41 -20.82 0.12
C GLY A 116 -4.43 -21.91 -0.31
N GLN A 117 -4.39 -23.04 0.41
CA GLN A 117 -3.41 -24.10 0.17
C GLN A 117 -3.60 -24.88 -1.16
N ASN A 118 -4.70 -24.65 -1.88
CA ASN A 118 -5.09 -25.44 -3.06
C ASN A 118 -5.24 -24.60 -4.34
N ILE A 119 -4.73 -23.36 -4.39
CA ILE A 119 -4.80 -22.53 -5.61
C ILE A 119 -3.52 -22.73 -6.41
N ASP A 120 -3.65 -23.20 -7.66
CA ASP A 120 -2.50 -23.27 -8.57
C ASP A 120 -2.16 -21.88 -9.10
N SER A 121 -0.86 -21.61 -9.31
CA SER A 121 -0.41 -20.34 -9.89
C SER A 121 -1.04 -20.03 -11.26
N SER A 122 -1.40 -21.04 -12.04
CA SER A 122 -2.07 -20.90 -13.33
C SER A 122 -3.54 -20.47 -13.23
N GLU A 123 -4.14 -20.56 -12.04
CA GLU A 123 -5.51 -20.11 -11.75
C GLU A 123 -5.53 -18.69 -11.17
N ALA A 124 -4.36 -18.12 -10.88
CA ALA A 124 -4.21 -16.78 -10.33
C ALA A 124 -3.90 -15.75 -11.42
N LEU A 125 -4.56 -14.59 -11.34
CA LEU A 125 -4.30 -13.43 -12.19
C LEU A 125 -3.84 -12.25 -11.34
N HIS A 126 -2.66 -11.71 -11.64
CA HIS A 126 -2.24 -10.41 -11.10
C HIS A 126 -2.73 -9.29 -12.00
N VAL A 127 -3.27 -8.23 -11.40
CA VAL A 127 -3.70 -7.00 -12.10
C VAL A 127 -2.92 -5.83 -11.52
N GLY A 128 -2.18 -5.13 -12.39
CA GLY A 128 -1.35 -3.97 -12.06
C GLY A 128 -1.15 -3.09 -13.28
N ASP A 129 -0.61 -1.90 -13.07
CA ASP A 129 -0.33 -0.87 -14.08
C ASP A 129 1.12 -0.87 -14.58
N ASP A 130 1.99 -1.69 -13.97
CA ASP A 130 3.40 -1.81 -14.29
C ASP A 130 3.69 -3.22 -14.83
N VAL A 131 4.11 -3.32 -16.10
CA VAL A 131 4.35 -4.61 -16.78
C VAL A 131 5.55 -5.35 -16.19
N GLU A 132 6.48 -4.62 -15.59
CA GLU A 132 7.69 -5.19 -14.97
C GLU A 132 7.46 -5.62 -13.52
N LYS A 133 6.27 -5.42 -12.94
CA LYS A 133 5.97 -5.67 -11.52
C LYS A 133 4.68 -6.45 -11.25
#